data_AF-A0A2T6ZML0-F1
#
_entry.id   AF-A0A2T6ZML0-F1
#
_cell.length_a   1.000
_cell.length_b   1.000
_cell.length_c   1.000
_cell.angle_alpha   90.00
_cell.angle_beta   90.00
_cell.angle_gamma   90.00
#
_symmetry.space_group_name_H-M   'P 1'
#
loop_
_entity.id
_entity.type
_entity.pdbx_description
1 polymer ?
#
loop_
_entity_poly.entity_id
_entity_poly.type
_entity_poly.pdbx_seq_one_letter_code
_entity_poly.pdbx_strand_id
1 'polypeptide(L)'
;MRGILVDWLIEVHTRFRLLPETLFLAVNIVDRFLSAKIVELDKLQLVGVTAMFIAAKYEEVFSPGVQYFRSVADDGFTEEEILQAERYVLTTLNYNLSYPNPMNFLRRISKADQYDYETRTVAKYLLEISLLDHRFMGYAPSHVAAAAMYLSRMMLERGHWDADLVHYSDYTEEEVLPVFRLMIDYLARPVKHEAFFKKYASKKFMKASIHARQWAKRNASAHGVNIESTTHDDSR
;
A
#
# COMPACT_ATOMS: atom_id res chain seq x y z
N MET A 1 12.55 -8.70 -4.48
CA MET A 1 11.57 -9.79 -4.21
C MET A 1 10.34 -9.32 -3.44
N ARG A 2 10.46 -8.47 -2.40
CA ARG A 2 9.32 -7.91 -1.63
C ARG A 2 8.20 -7.34 -2.51
N GLY A 3 8.53 -6.47 -3.46
CA GLY A 3 7.52 -5.87 -4.34
C GLY A 3 6.77 -6.87 -5.25
N ILE A 4 7.38 -8.03 -5.56
CA ILE A 4 6.71 -9.10 -6.33
C ILE A 4 5.69 -9.81 -5.43
N LEU A 5 6.09 -10.15 -4.20
CA LEU A 5 5.17 -10.75 -3.22
C LEU A 5 4.00 -9.81 -2.92
N VAL A 6 4.26 -8.53 -2.69
CA VAL A 6 3.20 -7.55 -2.38
C VAL A 6 2.26 -7.34 -3.58
N ASP A 7 2.78 -7.26 -4.81
CA ASP A 7 1.93 -7.16 -6.01
C ASP A 7 1.01 -8.38 -6.13
N TRP A 8 1.52 -9.58 -5.87
CA TRP A 8 0.70 -10.79 -5.81
C TRP A 8 -0.32 -10.77 -4.66
N LEU A 9 0.05 -10.29 -3.46
CA LEU A 9 -0.90 -10.13 -2.35
C LEU A 9 -2.02 -9.15 -2.68
N ILE A 10 -1.79 -8.15 -3.53
CA ILE A 10 -2.83 -7.25 -4.04
C ILE A 10 -3.84 -8.00 -4.93
N GLU A 11 -3.40 -9.00 -5.70
CA GLU A 11 -4.31 -9.88 -6.46
C GLU A 11 -5.18 -10.71 -5.53
N VAL A 12 -4.57 -11.34 -4.51
CA VAL A 12 -5.28 -12.13 -3.49
C VAL A 12 -6.31 -11.27 -2.75
N HIS A 13 -5.88 -10.09 -2.29
CA HIS A 13 -6.74 -9.09 -1.65
C HIS A 13 -7.95 -8.73 -2.51
N THR A 14 -7.71 -8.47 -3.80
CA THR A 14 -8.76 -8.10 -4.76
C THR A 14 -9.72 -9.25 -5.03
N ARG A 15 -9.20 -10.49 -5.13
CA ARG A 15 -9.99 -11.70 -5.36
C ARG A 15 -10.95 -11.98 -4.20
N PHE A 16 -10.49 -11.82 -2.96
CA PHE A 16 -11.31 -11.97 -1.76
C PHE A 16 -12.16 -10.75 -1.42
N ARG A 17 -11.93 -9.61 -2.07
CA ARG A 17 -12.66 -8.34 -1.84
C ARG A 17 -12.55 -7.86 -0.39
N LEU A 18 -11.37 -8.04 0.20
CA LEU A 18 -11.07 -7.64 1.56
C LEU A 18 -11.02 -6.11 1.69
N LEU A 19 -11.16 -5.62 2.92
CA LEU A 19 -10.97 -4.22 3.27
C LEU A 19 -9.53 -3.77 2.94
N PRO A 20 -9.31 -2.52 2.50
CA PRO A 20 -7.95 -1.98 2.31
C PRO A 20 -7.10 -2.08 3.58
N GLU A 21 -7.72 -1.89 4.75
CA GLU A 21 -7.12 -2.00 6.06
C GLU A 21 -6.41 -3.36 6.25
N THR A 22 -7.06 -4.44 5.82
CA THR A 22 -6.55 -5.83 5.82
C THR A 22 -5.26 -5.97 5.02
N LEU A 23 -5.19 -5.37 3.82
CA LEU A 23 -3.97 -5.41 2.99
C LEU A 23 -2.81 -4.68 3.67
N PHE A 24 -3.08 -3.50 4.22
CA PHE A 24 -2.05 -2.72 4.92
C PHE A 24 -1.51 -3.46 6.15
N LEU A 25 -2.38 -4.11 6.93
CA LEU A 25 -1.97 -4.92 8.06
C LEU A 25 -1.20 -6.17 7.62
N ALA A 26 -1.64 -6.85 6.56
CA ALA A 26 -0.95 -8.04 6.03
C ALA A 26 0.50 -7.71 5.62
N VAL A 27 0.71 -6.62 4.88
CA VAL A 27 2.06 -6.20 4.48
C VAL A 27 2.88 -5.78 5.70
N ASN A 28 2.30 -5.10 6.69
CA ASN A 28 2.99 -4.79 7.94
C ASN A 28 3.46 -6.05 8.69
N ILE A 29 2.62 -7.08 8.75
CA ILE A 29 2.97 -8.38 9.35
C ILE A 29 4.14 -9.02 8.59
N VAL A 30 4.08 -9.05 7.25
CA VAL A 30 5.17 -9.57 6.41
C VAL A 30 6.48 -8.85 6.70
N ASP A 31 6.48 -7.52 6.66
CA ASP A 31 7.70 -6.73 6.83
C ASP A 31 8.32 -6.91 8.21
N ARG A 32 7.51 -6.88 9.27
CA ARG A 32 7.98 -7.09 10.64
C ARG A 32 8.50 -8.50 10.87
N PHE A 33 7.83 -9.51 10.29
CA PHE A 33 8.27 -10.88 10.40
C PHE A 33 9.60 -11.12 9.67
N LEU A 34 9.73 -10.64 8.44
CA LEU A 34 10.97 -10.75 7.65
C LEU A 34 12.12 -9.92 8.24
N SER A 35 11.82 -8.87 9.00
CA SER A 35 12.83 -8.13 9.76
C SER A 35 13.39 -8.92 10.95
N ALA A 36 12.63 -9.89 11.47
CA ALA A 36 13.01 -10.70 12.63
C ALA A 36 13.54 -12.10 12.25
N LYS A 37 13.18 -12.60 11.05
CA LYS A 37 13.48 -13.97 10.62
C LYS A 37 13.99 -14.00 9.18
N ILE A 38 15.05 -14.79 8.98
CA ILE A 38 15.50 -15.16 7.65
C ILE A 38 14.57 -16.26 7.14
N VAL A 39 14.05 -16.08 5.93
CA VAL A 39 13.10 -16.99 5.30
C VAL A 39 13.63 -17.38 3.92
N GLU A 40 13.56 -18.66 3.61
CA GLU A 40 13.92 -19.17 2.29
C GLU A 40 12.93 -18.69 1.22
N LEU A 41 13.41 -18.55 -0.02
CA LEU A 41 12.64 -17.93 -1.09
C LEU A 41 11.34 -18.69 -1.41
N ASP A 42 11.38 -20.02 -1.37
CA ASP A 42 10.24 -20.91 -1.59
C ASP A 42 9.16 -20.80 -0.48
N LYS A 43 9.53 -20.37 0.72
CA LYS A 43 8.61 -20.14 1.84
C LYS A 43 8.08 -18.71 1.89
N LEU A 44 8.55 -17.81 1.03
CA LEU A 44 8.12 -16.41 1.04
C LEU A 44 6.63 -16.23 0.73
N GLN A 45 6.09 -17.04 -0.19
CA GLN A 45 4.65 -17.04 -0.51
C GLN A 45 3.80 -17.54 0.66
N LEU A 46 4.27 -18.57 1.38
CA LEU A 46 3.63 -19.08 2.60
C LEU A 46 3.51 -17.97 3.66
N VAL A 47 4.59 -17.23 3.90
CA VAL A 47 4.56 -16.07 4.81
C VAL A 47 3.53 -15.04 4.36
N GLY A 48 3.47 -14.73 3.05
CA GLY A 48 2.50 -13.79 2.49
C GLY A 48 1.04 -14.21 2.72
N VAL A 49 0.67 -15.45 2.38
CA VAL A 49 -0.72 -15.92 2.59
C VAL A 49 -1.09 -16.00 4.05
N THR A 50 -0.16 -16.46 4.89
CA THR A 50 -0.37 -16.54 6.32
C THR A 50 -0.57 -15.15 6.92
N ALA A 51 0.21 -14.15 6.49
CA ALA A 51 0.04 -12.77 6.94
C ALA A 51 -1.32 -12.19 6.52
N MET A 52 -1.76 -12.46 5.28
CA MET A 52 -3.09 -12.06 4.82
C MET A 52 -4.21 -12.78 5.60
N PHE A 53 -4.04 -14.06 5.92
CA PHE A 53 -4.99 -14.82 6.74
C PHE A 53 -5.11 -14.27 8.16
N ILE A 54 -3.98 -13.94 8.81
CA ILE A 54 -3.96 -13.30 10.12
C ILE A 54 -4.65 -11.93 10.06
N ALA A 55 -4.31 -11.11 9.07
CA ALA A 55 -4.90 -9.78 8.91
C ALA A 55 -6.41 -9.85 8.65
N ALA A 56 -6.86 -10.81 7.83
CA ALA A 56 -8.28 -10.99 7.54
C ALA A 56 -9.06 -11.38 8.81
N LYS A 57 -8.51 -12.24 9.67
CA LYS A 57 -9.12 -12.56 10.96
C LYS A 57 -9.16 -11.36 11.93
N TYR A 58 -8.29 -10.38 11.75
CA TYR A 58 -8.19 -9.21 12.62
C TYR A 58 -9.12 -8.07 12.18
N GLU A 59 -9.18 -7.77 10.87
CA GLU A 59 -9.89 -6.60 10.33
C GLU A 59 -11.27 -6.94 9.75
N GLU A 60 -11.49 -8.15 9.24
CA GLU A 60 -12.75 -8.51 8.60
C GLU A 60 -13.80 -8.99 9.61
N VAL A 61 -15.06 -8.62 9.37
CA VAL A 61 -16.20 -9.19 10.10
C VAL A 61 -16.32 -10.70 9.83
N PHE A 62 -16.08 -11.10 8.57
CA PHE A 62 -16.12 -12.49 8.14
C PHE A 62 -14.84 -12.83 7.39
N SER A 63 -13.85 -13.38 8.10
CA SER A 63 -12.63 -13.87 7.48
C SER A 63 -12.89 -15.10 6.60
N PRO A 64 -12.29 -15.18 5.40
CA PRO A 64 -12.29 -16.42 4.62
C PRO A 64 -11.63 -17.56 5.41
N GLY A 65 -12.11 -18.79 5.20
CA GLY A 65 -11.50 -20.01 5.75
C GLY A 65 -10.12 -20.30 5.15
N VAL A 66 -9.29 -21.04 5.89
CA VAL A 66 -7.92 -21.40 5.48
C VAL A 66 -7.85 -22.13 4.13
N GLN A 67 -8.91 -22.89 3.79
CA GLN A 67 -9.04 -23.60 2.52
C GLN A 67 -8.93 -22.67 1.31
N TYR A 68 -9.50 -21.45 1.42
CA TYR A 68 -9.44 -20.46 0.34
C TYR A 68 -8.04 -19.87 0.20
N PHE A 69 -7.33 -19.64 1.31
CA PHE A 69 -5.93 -19.18 1.29
C PHE A 69 -4.98 -20.21 0.69
N ARG A 70 -5.21 -21.50 0.97
CA ARG A 70 -4.53 -22.60 0.28
C ARG A 70 -4.80 -22.59 -1.23
N SER A 71 -6.07 -22.45 -1.62
CA SER A 71 -6.47 -22.45 -3.03
C SER A 71 -5.87 -21.30 -3.85
N VAL A 72 -5.72 -20.10 -3.28
CA VAL A 72 -5.08 -18.97 -4.00
C VAL A 72 -3.56 -19.09 -4.11
N ALA A 73 -2.94 -19.97 -3.32
CA ALA A 73 -1.54 -20.33 -3.43
C ALA A 73 -1.34 -21.57 -4.33
N ASP A 74 -2.28 -21.84 -5.25
CA ASP A 74 -2.26 -22.97 -6.19
C ASP A 74 -1.99 -24.33 -5.52
N ASP A 75 -2.54 -24.53 -4.32
CA ASP A 75 -2.35 -25.74 -3.50
C ASP A 75 -0.87 -26.06 -3.17
N GLY A 76 0.02 -25.06 -3.26
CA GLY A 76 1.45 -25.22 -2.97
C GLY A 76 1.77 -25.51 -1.50
N PHE A 77 0.79 -25.34 -0.60
CA PHE A 77 0.91 -25.59 0.84
C PHE A 77 -0.34 -26.29 1.37
N THR A 78 -0.17 -27.11 2.40
CA THR A 78 -1.26 -27.73 3.15
C THR A 78 -1.91 -26.74 4.13
N GLU A 79 -3.13 -27.04 4.57
CA GLU A 79 -3.80 -26.21 5.59
C GLU A 79 -3.02 -26.24 6.91
N GLU A 80 -2.46 -27.39 7.27
CA GLU A 80 -1.61 -27.59 8.43
C GLU A 80 -0.37 -26.70 8.37
N GLU A 81 0.29 -26.59 7.21
CA GLU A 81 1.45 -25.70 7.02
C GLU A 81 1.07 -24.24 7.23
N ILE A 82 -0.07 -23.78 6.68
CA ILE A 82 -0.55 -22.41 6.88
C ILE A 82 -0.85 -22.14 8.36
N LEU A 83 -1.48 -23.09 9.05
CA LEU A 83 -1.80 -22.97 10.48
C LEU A 83 -0.55 -23.04 11.38
N GLN A 84 0.47 -23.80 10.99
CA GLN A 84 1.76 -23.82 11.69
C GLN A 84 2.51 -22.50 11.48
N ALA A 85 2.57 -22.02 10.23
CA ALA A 85 3.15 -20.73 9.89
C ALA A 85 2.44 -19.59 10.65
N GLU A 86 1.11 -19.64 10.77
CA GLU A 86 0.35 -18.65 11.53
C GLU A 86 0.83 -18.56 12.99
N ARG A 87 0.90 -19.70 13.68
CA ARG A 87 1.38 -19.73 15.07
C ARG A 87 2.79 -19.19 15.18
N TYR A 88 3.66 -19.53 14.21
CA TYR A 88 5.04 -19.08 14.20
C TYR A 88 5.17 -17.56 13.96
N VAL A 89 4.42 -17.00 13.02
CA VAL A 89 4.37 -15.56 12.74
C VAL A 89 3.85 -14.81 13.97
N LEU A 90 2.72 -15.24 14.55
CA LEU A 90 2.13 -14.60 15.72
C LEU A 90 3.07 -14.63 16.93
N THR A 91 3.70 -15.78 17.19
CA THR A 91 4.67 -15.93 18.29
C THR A 91 5.88 -15.03 18.07
N THR A 92 6.41 -14.97 16.85
CA THR A 92 7.55 -14.11 16.51
C THR A 92 7.23 -12.63 16.72
N LEU A 93 5.99 -12.22 16.44
CA LEU A 93 5.53 -10.85 16.65
C LEU A 93 5.01 -10.58 18.07
N ASN A 94 5.16 -11.54 19.00
CA ASN A 94 4.61 -11.48 20.36
C ASN A 94 3.12 -11.13 20.37
N TYR A 95 2.36 -11.62 19.39
CA TYR A 95 0.93 -11.31 19.18
C TYR A 95 0.62 -9.82 19.04
N ASN A 96 1.62 -8.97 18.85
CA ASN A 96 1.43 -7.54 18.67
C ASN A 96 1.06 -7.25 17.21
N LEU A 97 -0.25 -7.20 16.94
CA LEU A 97 -0.82 -6.80 15.65
C LEU A 97 -1.23 -5.32 15.61
N SER A 98 -0.87 -4.54 16.64
CA SER A 98 -1.18 -3.11 16.67
C SER A 98 -0.40 -2.40 15.56
N TYR A 99 -1.13 -1.79 14.63
CA TYR A 99 -0.57 -1.08 13.51
C TYR A 99 -1.38 0.20 13.25
N PRO A 100 -0.74 1.39 13.24
CA PRO A 100 -1.43 2.64 12.95
C PRO A 100 -1.77 2.69 11.45
N ASN A 101 -2.93 2.12 11.09
CA ASN A 101 -3.32 1.90 9.70
C ASN A 101 -3.38 3.22 8.89
N PRO A 102 -2.67 3.34 7.74
CA PRO A 102 -2.67 4.54 6.89
C PRO A 102 -4.07 5.01 6.48
N MET A 103 -5.02 4.08 6.33
CA MET A 103 -6.41 4.39 5.97
C MET A 103 -7.12 5.27 7.01
N ASN A 104 -6.78 5.12 8.29
CA ASN A 104 -7.36 5.94 9.37
C ASN A 104 -6.90 7.40 9.27
N PHE A 105 -5.63 7.63 8.98
CA PHE A 105 -5.10 8.98 8.77
C PHE A 105 -5.71 9.60 7.50
N LEU A 106 -5.79 8.84 6.41
CA LEU A 106 -6.41 9.33 5.18
C LEU A 106 -7.88 9.73 5.43
N ARG A 107 -8.63 8.93 6.20
CA ARG A 107 -10.01 9.23 6.59
C ARG A 107 -10.11 10.50 7.45
N ARG A 108 -9.18 10.73 8.39
CA ARG A 108 -9.12 11.95 9.20
C ARG A 108 -8.89 13.18 8.31
N ILE A 109 -7.90 13.13 7.42
CA ILE A 109 -7.56 14.25 6.51
C ILE A 109 -8.71 14.53 5.53
N SER A 110 -9.40 13.48 5.07
CA SER A 110 -10.58 13.62 4.19
C SER A 110 -11.70 14.48 4.79
N LYS A 111 -11.76 14.65 6.12
CA LYS A 111 -12.75 15.51 6.76
C LYS A 111 -12.56 16.98 6.39
N ALA A 112 -11.32 17.44 6.23
CA ALA A 112 -11.01 18.79 5.75
C ALA A 112 -11.53 19.02 4.33
N ASP A 113 -11.54 17.97 3.51
CA ASP A 113 -12.03 17.98 2.13
C ASP A 113 -13.50 17.58 1.97
N GLN A 114 -14.29 17.69 3.04
CA GLN A 114 -15.72 17.30 3.04
C GLN A 114 -15.98 15.89 2.50
N TYR A 115 -15.00 15.00 2.68
CA TYR A 115 -15.02 13.63 2.19
C TYR A 115 -15.21 13.47 0.68
N ASP A 116 -14.68 14.38 -0.14
CA ASP A 116 -14.75 14.31 -1.61
C ASP A 116 -14.41 12.91 -2.14
N TYR A 117 -15.35 12.32 -2.87
CA TYR A 117 -15.27 10.93 -3.31
C TYR A 117 -14.10 10.72 -4.27
N GLU A 118 -13.90 11.65 -5.20
CA GLU A 118 -12.90 11.53 -6.25
C GLU A 118 -11.49 11.60 -5.64
N THR A 119 -11.27 12.62 -4.81
CA THR A 119 -10.01 12.85 -4.11
C THR A 119 -9.64 11.67 -3.20
N ARG A 120 -10.61 11.11 -2.47
CA ARG A 120 -10.34 9.94 -1.61
C ARG A 120 -10.00 8.69 -2.40
N THR A 121 -10.60 8.49 -3.56
CA THR A 121 -10.34 7.31 -4.38
C THR A 121 -8.95 7.35 -4.98
N VAL A 122 -8.52 8.50 -5.52
CA VAL A 122 -7.16 8.70 -6.02
C VAL A 122 -6.15 8.65 -4.86
N ALA A 123 -6.46 9.24 -3.70
CA ALA A 123 -5.58 9.18 -2.54
C ALA A 123 -5.38 7.74 -2.02
N LYS A 124 -6.42 6.88 -2.01
CA LYS A 124 -6.27 5.45 -1.67
C LYS A 124 -5.33 4.73 -2.62
N TYR A 125 -5.43 5.01 -3.92
CA TYR A 125 -4.48 4.48 -4.91
C TYR A 125 -3.05 4.90 -4.60
N LEU A 126 -2.83 6.20 -4.35
CA LEU A 126 -1.51 6.74 -4.05
C LEU A 126 -0.94 6.19 -2.74
N LEU A 127 -1.78 5.97 -1.74
CA LEU A 127 -1.40 5.39 -0.46
C LEU A 127 -0.88 3.96 -0.61
N GLU A 128 -1.50 3.15 -1.47
CA GLU A 128 -1.07 1.76 -1.73
C GLU A 128 0.29 1.67 -2.46
N ILE A 129 0.81 2.77 -3.05
CA ILE A 129 2.19 2.80 -3.59
C ILE A 129 3.21 2.49 -2.48
N SER A 130 2.94 2.97 -1.25
CA SER A 130 3.83 2.74 -0.10
C SER A 130 3.97 1.28 0.30
N LEU A 131 3.03 0.42 -0.12
CA LEU A 131 3.13 -1.02 0.09
C LEU A 131 4.19 -1.64 -0.81
N LEU A 132 4.38 -1.11 -2.02
CA LEU A 132 5.21 -1.71 -3.07
C LEU A 132 6.64 -1.18 -3.05
N ASP A 133 6.80 0.13 -2.86
CA ASP A 133 8.09 0.80 -2.90
C ASP A 133 8.70 0.92 -1.49
N HIS A 134 9.85 0.29 -1.31
CA HIS A 134 10.56 0.20 -0.03
C HIS A 134 10.98 1.57 0.53
N ARG A 135 11.15 2.59 -0.33
CA ARG A 135 11.56 3.94 0.09
C ARG A 135 10.54 4.61 1.01
N PHE A 136 9.29 4.15 1.01
CA PHE A 136 8.24 4.65 1.90
C PHE A 136 8.33 4.08 3.33
N MET A 137 9.10 3.00 3.56
CA MET A 137 9.24 2.43 4.91
C MET A 137 9.90 3.38 5.91
N GLY A 138 10.66 4.37 5.43
CA GLY A 138 11.27 5.41 6.27
C GLY A 138 10.29 6.47 6.77
N TYR A 139 9.04 6.47 6.32
CA TYR A 139 8.04 7.49 6.66
C TYR A 139 6.91 6.90 7.52
N ALA A 140 6.35 7.74 8.40
CA ALA A 140 5.20 7.36 9.19
C ALA A 140 3.96 7.16 8.30
N PRO A 141 3.06 6.21 8.62
CA PRO A 141 1.77 6.03 7.94
C PRO A 141 0.94 7.31 7.77
N SER A 142 0.97 8.20 8.75
CA SER A 142 0.28 9.50 8.71
C SER A 142 0.87 10.44 7.66
N HIS A 143 2.20 10.46 7.52
CA HIS A 143 2.92 11.27 6.56
C HIS A 143 2.64 10.82 5.12
N VAL A 144 2.64 9.50 4.90
CA VAL A 144 2.26 8.92 3.61
C VAL A 144 0.81 9.24 3.26
N ALA A 145 -0.11 9.15 4.23
CA ALA A 145 -1.51 9.52 4.01
C ALA A 145 -1.68 11.00 3.66
N ALA A 146 -0.92 11.89 4.30
CA ALA A 146 -0.91 13.32 3.98
C ALA A 146 -0.39 13.59 2.55
N ALA A 147 0.71 12.97 2.16
CA ALA A 147 1.25 13.09 0.80
C ALA A 147 0.32 12.52 -0.28
N ALA A 148 -0.32 11.37 0.00
CA ALA A 148 -1.31 10.80 -0.89
C ALA A 148 -2.52 11.74 -1.08
N MET A 149 -2.99 12.38 0.00
CA MET A 149 -4.07 13.35 -0.08
C MET A 149 -3.65 14.61 -0.85
N TYR A 150 -2.50 15.19 -0.51
CA TYR A 150 -1.96 16.37 -1.17
C TYR A 150 -1.80 16.17 -2.68
N LEU A 151 -1.17 15.07 -3.10
CA LEU A 151 -1.00 14.74 -4.52
C LEU A 151 -2.35 14.49 -5.22
N SER A 152 -3.28 13.82 -4.55
CA SER A 152 -4.63 13.59 -5.08
C SER A 152 -5.38 14.89 -5.37
N ARG A 153 -5.37 15.82 -4.40
CA ARG A 153 -5.98 17.15 -4.54
C ARG A 153 -5.34 17.94 -5.68
N MET A 154 -4.01 17.86 -5.82
CA MET A 154 -3.27 18.52 -6.89
C MET A 154 -3.65 17.98 -8.27
N MET A 155 -3.77 16.64 -8.41
CA MET A 155 -4.20 16.01 -9.66
C MET A 155 -5.62 16.40 -10.08
N LEU A 156 -6.50 16.67 -9.10
CA LEU A 156 -7.92 16.98 -9.30
C LEU A 156 -8.25 18.46 -9.15
N GLU A 157 -7.23 19.33 -9.09
CA GLU A 157 -7.36 20.78 -9.02
C GLU A 157 -8.26 21.27 -7.85
N ARG A 158 -8.16 20.62 -6.67
CA ARG A 158 -8.97 20.93 -5.48
C ARG A 158 -8.42 22.10 -4.64
N GLY A 159 -7.57 22.95 -5.21
CA GLY A 159 -6.96 24.08 -4.51
C GLY A 159 -5.77 23.69 -3.62
N HIS A 160 -5.31 24.66 -2.83
CA HIS A 160 -4.06 24.60 -2.06
C HIS A 160 -4.17 23.78 -0.76
N TRP A 161 -3.01 23.50 -0.14
CA TRP A 161 -2.93 22.87 1.17
C TRP A 161 -3.17 23.92 2.27
N ASP A 162 -4.44 24.09 2.64
CA ASP A 162 -4.88 25.12 3.58
C ASP A 162 -4.67 24.75 5.06
N ALA A 163 -5.02 25.69 5.96
CA ALA A 163 -4.86 25.53 7.39
C ALA A 163 -5.69 24.36 7.96
N ASP A 164 -6.83 24.03 7.37
CA ASP A 164 -7.66 22.90 7.79
C ASP A 164 -6.96 21.58 7.45
N LEU A 165 -6.39 21.46 6.24
CA LEU A 165 -5.61 20.29 5.84
C LEU A 165 -4.37 20.11 6.72
N VAL A 166 -3.68 21.20 7.09
CA VAL A 166 -2.58 21.15 8.07
C VAL A 166 -3.10 20.67 9.43
N HIS A 167 -4.22 21.21 9.94
CA HIS A 167 -4.80 20.81 11.22
C HIS A 167 -5.22 19.33 11.28
N TYR A 168 -5.78 18.79 10.20
CA TYR A 168 -6.25 17.40 10.18
C TYR A 168 -5.15 16.39 9.85
N SER A 169 -4.09 16.81 9.15
CA SER A 169 -2.94 15.95 8.81
C SER A 169 -1.81 16.00 9.82
N ASP A 170 -1.70 17.10 10.56
CA ASP A 170 -0.55 17.47 11.39
C ASP A 170 0.74 17.73 10.57
N TYR A 171 0.64 17.99 9.26
CA TYR A 171 1.77 18.29 8.37
C TYR A 171 1.55 19.54 7.52
N THR A 172 2.58 20.37 7.43
CA THR A 172 2.68 21.49 6.48
C THR A 172 2.95 21.00 5.06
N GLU A 173 2.72 21.88 4.08
CA GLU A 173 3.03 21.58 2.67
C GLU A 173 4.51 21.19 2.49
N GLU A 174 5.43 21.94 3.10
CA GLU A 174 6.87 21.69 3.03
C GLU A 174 7.26 20.32 3.58
N GLU A 175 6.67 19.91 4.70
CA GLU A 175 6.90 18.60 5.30
C GLU A 175 6.38 17.46 4.42
N VAL A 176 5.31 17.68 3.65
CA VAL A 176 4.72 16.67 2.75
C VAL A 176 5.57 16.44 1.49
N LEU A 177 6.30 17.46 1.01
CA LEU A 177 7.03 17.43 -0.26
C LEU A 177 7.96 16.22 -0.48
N PRO A 178 8.76 15.74 0.50
CA PRO A 178 9.64 14.60 0.29
C PRO A 178 8.90 13.32 -0.11
N VAL A 179 7.80 13.01 0.58
CA VAL A 179 6.99 11.81 0.31
C VAL A 179 6.20 11.97 -0.98
N PHE A 180 5.69 13.19 -1.23
CA PHE A 180 5.03 13.56 -2.48
C PHE A 180 5.93 13.33 -3.70
N ARG A 181 7.20 13.76 -3.64
CA ARG A 181 8.16 13.56 -4.74
C ARG A 181 8.46 12.09 -4.98
N LEU A 182 8.54 11.26 -3.92
CA LEU A 182 8.68 9.82 -4.06
C LEU A 182 7.49 9.18 -4.78
N MET A 183 6.26 9.62 -4.49
CA MET A 183 5.07 9.12 -5.20
C MET A 183 5.11 9.49 -6.68
N ILE A 184 5.50 10.72 -7.01
CA ILE A 184 5.66 11.16 -8.41
C ILE A 184 6.72 10.33 -9.13
N ASP A 185 7.88 10.11 -8.50
CA ASP A 185 8.95 9.30 -9.07
C ASP A 185 8.48 7.86 -9.38
N TYR A 186 7.78 7.21 -8.45
CA TYR A 186 7.22 5.88 -8.69
C TYR A 186 6.21 5.86 -9.86
N LEU A 187 5.35 6.87 -9.96
CA LEU A 187 4.32 6.98 -11.00
C LEU A 187 4.90 7.30 -12.38
N ALA A 188 5.97 8.09 -12.44
CA ALA A 188 6.60 8.52 -13.68
C ALA A 188 7.39 7.40 -14.38
N ARG A 189 7.91 6.44 -13.60
CA ARG A 189 8.62 5.25 -14.10
C ARG A 189 7.70 4.31 -14.93
N PRO A 190 8.24 3.30 -15.62
CA PRO A 190 7.45 2.22 -16.20
C PRO A 190 6.68 1.41 -15.14
N VAL A 191 5.58 0.77 -15.54
CA VAL A 191 4.80 -0.09 -14.63
C VAL A 191 5.61 -1.36 -14.33
N LYS A 192 6.01 -1.54 -13.07
CA LYS A 192 6.70 -2.74 -12.55
C LYS A 192 5.73 -3.73 -11.88
N HIS A 193 4.62 -3.23 -11.36
CA HIS A 193 3.65 -3.94 -10.53
C HIS A 193 2.30 -3.97 -11.24
N GLU A 194 2.02 -5.08 -11.94
CA GLU A 194 0.89 -5.19 -12.86
C GLU A 194 -0.44 -5.31 -12.11
N ALA A 195 -0.48 -6.09 -11.03
CA ALA A 195 -1.70 -6.31 -10.27
C ALA A 195 -2.21 -5.02 -9.65
N PHE A 196 -1.30 -4.27 -9.03
CA PHE A 196 -1.58 -2.94 -8.50
C PHE A 196 -2.10 -1.99 -9.58
N PHE A 197 -1.43 -1.95 -10.74
CA PHE A 197 -1.87 -1.11 -11.85
C PHE A 197 -3.29 -1.48 -12.33
N LYS A 198 -3.55 -2.78 -12.54
CA LYS A 198 -4.83 -3.30 -13.03
C LYS A 198 -5.96 -3.06 -12.03
N LYS A 199 -5.72 -3.23 -10.72
CA LYS A 199 -6.71 -2.97 -9.64
C LYS A 199 -7.36 -1.61 -9.82
N TYR A 200 -6.55 -0.56 -10.00
CA TYR A 200 -7.01 0.83 -10.10
C TYR A 200 -7.24 1.35 -11.55
N ALA A 201 -7.03 0.52 -12.56
CA ALA A 201 -7.28 0.87 -13.96
C ALA A 201 -8.77 0.75 -14.35
N SER A 202 -9.58 0.10 -13.50
CA SER A 202 -11.01 -0.12 -13.76
C SER A 202 -11.85 1.15 -13.53
N LYS A 203 -13.03 1.21 -14.15
CA LYS A 203 -14.00 2.32 -13.96
C LYS A 203 -14.44 2.46 -12.49
N LYS A 204 -14.46 1.37 -11.73
CA LYS A 204 -14.77 1.37 -10.29
C LYS A 204 -13.87 2.32 -9.49
N PHE A 205 -12.62 2.47 -9.93
CA PHE A 205 -11.65 3.37 -9.31
C PHE A 205 -11.33 4.56 -10.21
N MET A 206 -12.27 4.96 -11.08
CA MET A 206 -12.13 6.10 -12.00
C MET A 206 -10.89 6.05 -12.90
N LYS A 207 -10.36 4.85 -13.17
CA LYS A 207 -9.09 4.67 -13.88
C LYS A 207 -7.93 5.46 -13.23
N ALA A 208 -7.94 5.59 -11.90
CA ALA A 208 -6.98 6.39 -11.12
C ALA A 208 -5.52 6.06 -11.47
N SER A 209 -5.18 4.78 -11.67
CA SER A 209 -3.80 4.40 -12.04
C SER A 209 -3.38 4.91 -13.41
N ILE A 210 -4.30 5.00 -14.37
CA ILE A 210 -4.03 5.53 -15.70
C ILE A 210 -3.85 7.05 -15.62
N HIS A 211 -4.80 7.73 -14.97
CA HIS A 211 -4.79 9.18 -14.85
C HIS A 211 -3.57 9.69 -14.06
N ALA A 212 -3.31 9.12 -12.88
CA ALA A 212 -2.21 9.54 -12.02
C ALA A 212 -0.83 9.34 -12.68
N ARG A 213 -0.63 8.25 -13.43
CA ARG A 213 0.62 8.04 -14.17
C ARG A 213 0.78 8.99 -15.35
N GLN A 214 -0.29 9.28 -16.09
CA GLN A 214 -0.26 10.29 -17.15
C GLN A 214 0.06 11.67 -16.60
N TRP A 215 -0.54 12.03 -15.47
CA TRP A 215 -0.26 13.27 -14.76
C TRP A 215 1.21 13.33 -14.31
N ALA A 216 1.71 12.27 -13.66
CA ALA A 216 3.09 12.25 -13.16
C ALA A 216 4.12 12.37 -14.30
N LYS A 217 3.92 11.69 -15.43
CA LYS A 217 4.82 11.80 -16.59
C LYS A 217 4.89 13.20 -17.18
N ARG A 218 3.81 13.99 -17.08
CA ARG A 218 3.77 15.38 -17.57
C ARG A 218 4.39 16.36 -16.59
N ASN A 219 4.31 16.08 -15.28
CA ASN A 219 4.65 17.05 -14.23
C ASN A 219 5.91 16.69 -13.42
N ALA A 220 6.52 15.51 -13.61
CA ALA A 220 7.67 15.07 -12.82
C ALA A 220 8.83 16.06 -12.82
N SER A 221 9.22 16.57 -13.99
CA SER A 221 10.29 17.55 -14.13
C SER A 221 10.00 18.86 -13.39
N ALA A 222 8.75 19.34 -13.46
CA ALA A 222 8.31 20.54 -12.75
C ALA A 222 8.39 20.41 -11.22
N HIS A 223 8.30 19.18 -10.70
CA HIS A 223 8.44 18.89 -9.27
C HIS A 223 9.85 18.42 -8.87
N GLY A 224 10.85 18.59 -9.74
CA GLY A 224 12.24 18.25 -9.46
C GLY A 224 12.54 16.74 -9.47
N VAL A 225 11.69 15.93 -10.09
CA VAL A 225 11.88 14.48 -10.23
C VAL A 225 12.47 14.17 -11.60
N ASN A 226 13.75 13.78 -11.63
CA ASN A 226 14.46 13.43 -12.85
C ASN A 226 14.45 11.91 -13.11
N ILE A 227 13.68 11.49 -14.11
CA ILE A 227 13.39 10.10 -14.45
C ILE A 227 14.63 9.37 -15.02
N GLU A 228 15.64 10.10 -15.54
CA GLU A 228 16.78 9.52 -16.25
C GLU A 228 17.92 9.02 -15.33
N SER A 229 17.91 9.36 -14.04
CA SER A 229 19.10 9.26 -13.18
C SER A 229 19.21 8.01 -12.29
N THR A 230 18.22 7.12 -12.28
CA THR A 230 18.07 6.11 -11.19
C THR A 230 17.78 4.68 -11.67
N THR A 231 18.11 4.34 -12.93
CA THR A 231 18.02 2.97 -13.46
C THR A 231 19.06 1.99 -12.87
N HIS A 232 19.99 2.45 -12.02
CA HIS A 232 21.09 1.63 -11.51
C HIS A 232 20.92 0.97 -10.13
N ASP A 233 19.92 1.33 -9.33
CA ASP A 233 19.90 0.91 -7.91
C ASP A 233 18.93 -0.24 -7.57
N ASP A 234 18.09 -0.67 -8.51
CA ASP A 234 17.02 -1.65 -8.28
C ASP A 234 17.45 -3.13 -8.44
N SER A 235 18.77 -3.39 -8.50
CA SER A 235 19.35 -4.71 -8.81
C SER A 235 19.91 -5.46 -7.58
N ARG A 236 19.56 -5.08 -6.35
CA ARG A 236 19.99 -5.77 -5.12
C ARG A 236 18.81 -6.18 -4.25
#